data_AF-A0A1Q3X1I7-F1
#
_entry.id   AF-A0A1Q3X1I7-F1
#
_cell.length_a   1.000
_cell.length_b   1.000
_cell.length_c   1.000
_cell.angle_alpha   90.00
_cell.angle_beta   90.00
_cell.angle_gamma   90.00
#
_symmetry.space_group_name_H-M   'P 1'
#
loop_
_entity.id
_entity.type
_entity.pdbx_description
1 polymer ?
#
loop_
_entity_poly.entity_id
_entity_poly.type
_entity_poly.pdbx_seq_one_letter_code
_entity_poly.pdbx_strand_id
1 'polypeptide(L)' 'MFIIRKSGRKHKTHSIVALGCTYSISHFDMMLTLKKRRATLVSVVKVRVMEVAFALDDNAQFIRRTLADGMPDIPENLNL' A
#
# COMPACT_ATOMS: atom_id res chain seq x y z
N MET A 1 -17.21 -1.58 -5.19
CA MET A 1 -16.87 -0.36 -5.97
C MET A 1 -16.22 -0.77 -7.28
N PHE A 2 -16.45 -0.05 -8.38
CA PHE A 2 -15.87 -0.33 -9.70
C PHE A 2 -15.07 0.88 -10.17
N ILE A 3 -13.97 0.65 -10.89
CA ILE A 3 -13.27 1.68 -11.63
C ILE A 3 -13.71 1.58 -13.09
N ILE A 4 -14.20 2.69 -13.66
CA ILE A 4 -14.63 2.78 -15.05
C ILE A 4 -13.56 3.55 -15.82
N ARG A 5 -12.95 2.91 -16.82
CA ARG A 5 -12.00 3.61 -17.71
C ARG A 5 -12.73 4.60 -18.62
N LYS A 6 -12.00 5.56 -19.19
CA LYS A 6 -12.54 6.45 -20.25
C LYS A 6 -13.17 5.68 -21.42
N SER A 7 -12.71 4.45 -21.69
CA SER A 7 -13.28 3.56 -22.71
C SER A 7 -14.59 2.86 -22.29
N GLY A 8 -15.12 3.11 -21.09
CA GLY A 8 -16.33 2.47 -20.54
C GLY A 8 -16.10 1.09 -19.90
N ARG A 9 -14.90 0.50 -20.03
CA ARG A 9 -14.59 -0.80 -19.41
C ARG A 9 -14.61 -0.69 -17.88
N LYS A 10 -15.40 -1.55 -17.24
CA LYS A 10 -15.53 -1.63 -15.77
C LYS A 10 -14.57 -2.66 -15.19
N HIS A 11 -13.89 -2.30 -14.13
CA HIS A 11 -13.00 -3.18 -13.37
C HIS A 11 -13.47 -3.25 -11.91
N LYS A 12 -13.56 -4.46 -11.35
CA LYS A 12 -13.83 -4.62 -9.91
C LYS A 12 -12.64 -4.11 -9.11
N THR A 13 -12.91 -3.38 -8.03
CA THR A 13 -11.88 -2.98 -7.06
C THR A 13 -11.48 -4.19 -6.21
N HIS A 14 -10.19 -4.30 -5.91
CA HIS A 14 -9.62 -5.33 -5.04
C HIS A 14 -8.73 -4.69 -3.99
N SER A 15 -8.68 -5.27 -2.79
CA SER A 15 -7.73 -4.89 -1.74
C SER A 15 -6.45 -5.71 -1.87
N ILE A 16 -5.31 -5.06 -1.69
CA ILE A 16 -3.99 -5.68 -1.59
C ILE A 16 -3.31 -5.11 -0.37
N VAL A 17 -2.73 -6.00 0.44
CA VAL A 17 -1.83 -5.62 1.53
C VAL A 17 -0.41 -5.64 0.98
N ALA A 18 0.35 -4.60 1.30
CA ALA A 18 1.74 -4.45 0.90
C ALA A 18 2.56 -3.85 2.05
N LEU A 19 3.86 -4.12 2.05
CA LEU A 19 4.79 -3.71 3.11
C LEU A 19 5.73 -2.60 2.64
N GLY A 20 5.95 -1.61 3.49
CA GLY A 20 6.93 -0.55 3.25
C GLY A 20 6.89 0.53 4.32
N CYS A 21 8.04 1.14 4.59
CA CYS A 21 8.14 2.30 5.47
C CYS A 21 7.72 3.62 4.80
N THR A 22 7.51 3.61 3.47
CA THR A 22 6.98 4.71 2.68
C THR A 22 6.01 4.18 1.63
N TYR A 23 5.13 5.05 1.09
CA TYR A 23 4.23 4.67 0.02
C TYR A 23 4.95 4.07 -1.20
N SER A 24 6.08 4.65 -1.63
CA SER A 24 6.85 4.18 -2.79
C SER A 24 7.35 2.76 -2.63
N ILE A 25 7.82 2.40 -1.43
CA ILE A 25 8.30 1.04 -1.14
C ILE A 25 7.10 0.07 -1.09
N SER A 26 6.01 0.45 -0.43
CA SER A 26 4.78 -0.35 -0.41
C SER A 26 4.20 -0.54 -1.82
N HIS A 27 4.30 0.47 -2.68
CA HIS A 27 3.87 0.37 -4.09
C HIS A 27 4.74 -0.63 -4.86
N PHE A 28 6.05 -0.65 -4.63
CA PHE A 28 6.93 -1.64 -5.25
C PHE A 28 6.58 -3.07 -4.81
N ASP A 29 6.36 -3.30 -3.51
CA ASP A 29 5.92 -4.60 -2.98
C ASP A 29 4.56 -5.05 -3.56
N MET A 30 3.60 -4.12 -3.65
CA MET A 30 2.32 -4.35 -4.33
C MET A 30 2.52 -4.78 -5.79
N MET A 31 3.42 -4.11 -6.53
CA MET A 31 3.71 -4.46 -7.93
C MET A 31 4.34 -5.84 -8.07
N LEU A 32 5.22 -6.25 -7.15
CA LEU A 32 5.75 -7.62 -7.10
C LEU A 32 4.65 -8.65 -6.87
N THR A 33 3.71 -8.35 -5.97
CA THR A 33 2.56 -9.20 -5.69
C THR A 33 1.65 -9.34 -6.91
N LEU A 34 1.36 -8.24 -7.61
CA LEU A 34 0.58 -8.24 -8.85
C LEU A 34 1.27 -9.05 -9.96
N LYS A 35 2.59 -8.91 -10.11
CA LYS A 35 3.38 -9.69 -11.06
C LYS A 35 3.25 -11.20 -10.80
N LYS A 36 3.38 -11.63 -9.54
CA LYS A 36 3.17 -13.05 -9.14
C LYS A 36 1.76 -13.54 -9.48
N ARG A 37 0.75 -12.68 -9.33
CA ARG A 37 -0.66 -12.97 -9.65
C ARG A 37 -1.00 -12.85 -11.14
N ARG A 38 -0.04 -12.49 -12.01
CA ARG A 38 -0.27 -12.17 -13.43
C ARG A 38 -1.37 -11.13 -13.64
N ALA A 39 -1.44 -10.16 -12.72
CA ALA A 39 -2.43 -9.09 -12.73
C ALA A 39 -1.77 -7.74 -13.05
N THR A 40 -2.53 -6.84 -13.67
CA THR A 40 -2.08 -5.49 -14.02
C THR A 40 -2.72 -4.47 -13.10
N LEU A 41 -1.92 -3.57 -12.53
CA LEU A 41 -2.44 -2.40 -11.81
C LEU A 41 -3.13 -1.46 -12.81
N VAL A 42 -4.37 -1.08 -12.51
CA VAL A 42 -5.09 -0.06 -13.30
C VAL A 42 -4.99 1.30 -12.62
N SER A 43 -5.25 1.37 -11.33
CA SER A 43 -5.21 2.58 -10.51
C SER A 43 -5.25 2.19 -9.04
N VAL A 44 -4.59 2.98 -8.19
CA VAL A 44 -4.76 2.97 -6.74
C VAL A 44 -5.70 4.11 -6.38
N VAL A 45 -6.81 3.81 -5.71
CA VAL A 45 -7.87 4.78 -5.41
C VAL A 45 -7.97 5.16 -3.94
N LYS A 46 -7.37 4.36 -3.05
CA LYS A 46 -7.37 4.57 -1.61
C LYS A 46 -6.21 3.78 -1.00
N VAL A 47 -5.57 4.38 0.00
CA VAL A 47 -4.51 3.75 0.79
C VAL A 47 -4.85 3.92 2.26
N ARG A 48 -4.63 2.88 3.06
CA ARG A 48 -4.79 2.93 4.52
C ARG A 48 -3.64 2.19 5.18
N VAL A 49 -3.02 2.81 6.17
CA VAL A 49 -2.05 2.14 7.05
C VAL A 49 -2.81 1.22 7.99
N MET A 50 -2.43 -0.06 8.02
CA MET A 50 -3.09 -1.07 8.84
C MET A 50 -2.44 -1.22 10.20
N GLU A 51 -1.14 -1.56 10.21
CA GLU A 51 -0.38 -1.85 11.42
C GLU A 51 1.13 -1.72 11.16
N VAL A 52 1.91 -1.77 12.24
CA VAL A 52 3.36 -1.91 12.17
C VAL A 52 3.68 -3.41 12.08
N ALA A 53 4.19 -3.85 10.93
CA ALA A 53 4.57 -5.26 10.74
C ALA A 53 5.83 -5.63 11.55
N PHE A 54 6.83 -4.75 11.56
CA PHE A 54 8.04 -4.84 12.38
C PHE A 54 8.68 -3.44 12.46
N ALA A 55 9.45 -3.21 13.50
CA ALA A 55 10.27 -2.00 13.65
C ALA A 55 11.65 -2.39 14.20
N LEU A 56 12.66 -1.74 13.66
CA LEU A 56 14.06 -1.94 14.03
C LEU A 56 14.67 -0.60 14.46
N ASP A 57 15.56 -0.63 15.44
CA ASP A 57 16.40 0.52 15.78
C ASP A 57 17.64 0.62 14.87
N ASP A 58 18.48 1.62 15.12
CA ASP A 58 19.72 1.86 14.36
C ASP A 58 20.73 0.70 14.46
N ASN A 59 20.58 -0.18 15.45
CA ASN A 59 21.39 -1.38 15.65
C ASN A 59 20.72 -2.65 15.11
N ALA A 60 19.66 -2.50 14.31
CA ALA A 60 18.84 -3.58 13.77
C ALA A 60 18.20 -4.50 14.83
N GLN A 61 17.97 -3.99 16.06
CA GLN A 61 17.26 -4.71 17.10
C GLN A 61 15.75 -4.47 17.00
N PHE A 62 14.97 -5.51 17.29
CA PHE A 62 13.51 -5.40 17.31
C PHE A 62 13.05 -4.45 18.42
N ILE A 63 12.26 -3.47 18.02
CA ILE A 63 11.63 -2.53 18.94
C ILE A 63 10.12 -2.58 18.81
N ARG A 64 9.42 -2.29 19.91
CA ARG A 64 7.97 -2.14 19.90
C ARG A 64 7.62 -0.74 19.40
N ARG A 65 6.90 -0.67 18.28
CA ARG A 65 6.32 0.56 17.75
C ARG A 65 4.85 0.33 17.41
N THR A 66 4.08 1.39 17.52
CA THR A 66 2.66 1.46 17.22
C THR A 66 2.41 2.57 16.21
N LEU A 67 1.22 2.63 15.61
CA LEU A 67 0.87 3.74 14.72
C LEU A 67 0.75 5.09 15.46
N ALA A 68 0.63 5.07 16.80
CA ALA A 68 0.63 6.27 17.62
C ALA A 68 2.01 6.94 17.70
N ASP A 69 3.08 6.20 17.41
CA ASP A 69 4.45 6.71 17.38
C ASP A 69 4.73 7.56 16.12
N GLY A 70 3.89 7.45 15.10
CA GLY A 70 4.06 8.12 13.83
C GLY A 70 3.44 7.32 12.69
N MET A 71 2.61 7.97 11.88
CA MET A 71 2.06 7.39 10.67
C MET A 71 3.01 7.64 9.50
N PRO A 72 3.27 6.64 8.63
CA PRO A 72 4.00 6.88 7.40
C PRO A 72 3.20 7.84 6.50
N ASP A 73 3.94 8.68 5.78
CA ASP A 73 3.32 9.65 4.87
C ASP A 73 2.58 8.95 3.72
N ILE A 74 1.34 9.38 3.49
CA ILE A 74 0.48 8.91 2.39
C ILE A 74 0.22 10.12 1.49
N PRO A 75 0.45 10.01 0.18
CA PRO A 75 0.11 11.09 -0.76
C PRO A 75 -1.33 11.58 -0.55
N GLU A 76 -1.52 12.89 -0.45
CA GLU A 76 -2.81 13.50 -0.10
C GLU A 76 -3.97 13.01 -0.98
N ASN A 77 -3.71 12.82 -2.28
CA ASN A 77 -4.68 12.33 -3.25
C ASN A 77 -5.13 10.87 -3.02
N LEU A 78 -4.50 10.15 -2.11
CA LEU A 78 -4.79 8.76 -1.74
C LEU A 78 -5.24 8.62 -0.27
N ASN A 79 -5.19 9.70 0.50
CA ASN A 79 -5.53 9.76 1.91
C ASN A 79 -7.04 10.06 2.08
N LEU A 80 -7.86 9.01 2.00
CA LEU A 80 -9.33 9.04 2.11
C LEU A 80 -9.83 7.93 3.03
#